data_AF-A0A7X4CQT4-F1
#
_entry.id   AF-A0A7X4CQT4-F1
#
_cell.length_a   1.000
_cell.length_b   1.000
_cell.length_c   1.000
_cell.angle_alpha   90.00
_cell.angle_beta   90.00
_cell.angle_gamma   90.00
#
_symmetry.space_group_name_H-M   'P 1'
#
loop_
_entity.id
_entity.type
_entity.pdbx_description
1 polymer ?
#
loop_
_entity_poly.entity_id
_entity_poly.type
_entity_poly.pdbx_seq_one_letter_code
_entity_poly.pdbx_strand_id
1 'polypeptide(L)' 'MSKKFNLDSLYKACRMAFQGDSFAKIGHEFDVHPETIRNWSRREEWQTFTEELTEAAKKRELATFSMEAQQHSGT' A
#
# COMPACT_ATOMS: atom_id res chain seq x y z
N MET A 1 -21.48 -17.19 12.03
CA MET A 1 -20.09 -17.17 11.52
C MET A 1 -19.55 -15.76 11.72
N SER A 2 -18.71 -15.54 12.72
CA SER A 2 -18.04 -14.25 12.91
C SER A 2 -17.10 -14.04 11.74
N LYS A 3 -17.41 -13.11 10.82
CA LYS A 3 -16.49 -12.65 9.77
C LYS A 3 -15.25 -12.13 10.49
N LYS A 4 -14.26 -13.00 10.72
CA LYS A 4 -12.97 -12.62 11.28
C LYS A 4 -12.43 -11.58 10.33
N PHE A 5 -12.27 -10.36 10.84
CA PHE A 5 -11.60 -9.28 10.15
C PHE A 5 -10.26 -9.82 9.61
N ASN A 6 -10.12 -9.88 8.29
CA ASN A 6 -8.95 -10.46 7.66
C ASN A 6 -7.92 -9.35 7.43
N LEU A 7 -6.86 -9.35 8.24
CA LEU A 7 -5.74 -8.42 8.12
C LEU A 7 -5.08 -8.48 6.73
N ASP A 8 -5.08 -9.64 6.07
CA ASP A 8 -4.57 -9.78 4.71
C ASP A 8 -5.40 -8.97 3.70
N SER A 9 -6.73 -9.01 3.82
CA SER A 9 -7.62 -8.21 2.97
C SER A 9 -7.45 -6.72 3.23
N LEU A 10 -7.23 -6.33 4.49
CA LEU A 10 -6.92 -4.94 4.85
C LEU A 10 -5.60 -4.49 4.21
N TYR A 11 -4.56 -5.31 4.32
CA TYR A 11 -3.24 -5.02 3.74
C TYR A 11 -3.31 -4.91 2.21
N LYS A 12 -3.99 -5.85 1.53
CA LYS A 12 -4.17 -5.81 0.08
C LYS A 12 -4.93 -4.55 -0.37
N ALA A 13 -6.02 -4.19 0.30
CA ALA A 13 -6.75 -2.95 0.03
C ALA A 13 -5.89 -1.69 0.26
N CYS A 14 -5.11 -1.68 1.35
CA CYS A 14 -4.16 -0.60 1.67
C CYS A 14 -3.12 -0.42 0.56
N ARG A 15 -2.52 -1.53 0.11
CA ARG A 15 -1.56 -1.52 -0.99
C ARG A 15 -2.15 -0.99 -2.30
N MET A 16 -3.35 -1.41 -2.67
CA MET A 16 -4.02 -0.91 -3.88
C MET A 16 -4.27 0.61 -3.80
N ALA A 17 -4.75 1.09 -2.65
CA ALA A 17 -4.94 2.52 -2.43
C ALA A 17 -3.62 3.30 -2.49
N PHE A 18 -2.55 2.75 -1.90
CA PHE A 18 -1.20 3.32 -1.97
C PHE A 18 -0.65 3.39 -3.41
N GLN A 19 -1.02 2.42 -4.26
CA GLN A 19 -0.70 2.42 -5.69
C GLN A 19 -1.56 3.41 -6.52
N GLY A 20 -2.54 4.07 -5.91
CA GLY A 20 -3.40 5.07 -6.55
C GLY A 20 -4.77 4.55 -7.00
N ASP A 21 -5.15 3.32 -6.64
CA ASP A 21 -6.49 2.82 -6.95
C ASP A 21 -7.57 3.52 -6.12
N SER A 22 -8.71 3.81 -6.76
CA SER A 22 -9.85 4.42 -6.07
C SER A 22 -10.58 3.43 -5.16
N PHE A 23 -11.20 3.94 -4.09
CA PHE A 23 -12.00 3.10 -3.18
C PHE A 23 -13.19 2.40 -3.86
N ALA A 24 -13.70 2.93 -4.97
CA ALA A 24 -14.72 2.26 -5.78
C ALA A 24 -14.17 1.00 -6.45
N LYS A 25 -12.98 1.08 -7.07
CA LYS A 25 -12.31 -0.06 -7.69
C LYS A 25 -11.91 -1.11 -6.65
N ILE A 26 -11.37 -0.66 -5.52
CA ILE A 26 -10.99 -1.55 -4.41
C ILE A 26 -12.24 -2.22 -3.85
N GLY A 27 -13.31 -1.47 -3.57
CA GLY A 27 -14.58 -2.05 -3.09
C GLY A 27 -15.10 -3.16 -4.02
N HIS A 28 -15.09 -2.91 -5.34
CA HIS A 28 -15.46 -3.91 -6.34
C HIS A 28 -14.60 -5.18 -6.27
N GLU A 29 -13.28 -5.05 -6.12
CA GLU A 29 -12.34 -6.19 -6.01
C GLU A 29 -12.60 -7.05 -4.76
N PHE A 30 -13.05 -6.44 -3.66
CA PHE A 30 -13.33 -7.13 -2.40
C PHE A 30 -14.81 -7.51 -2.22
N ASP A 31 -15.66 -7.26 -3.22
CA ASP A 31 -17.12 -7.41 -3.14
C ASP A 31 -17.73 -6.68 -1.92
N VAL A 32 -17.26 -5.46 -1.67
CA VAL A 32 -17.74 -4.59 -0.59
C VAL A 32 -18.02 -3.18 -1.09
N HIS A 33 -18.85 -2.44 -0.34
CA HIS A 33 -19.11 -1.05 -0.66
C HIS A 33 -17.84 -0.19 -0.48
N PRO A 34 -17.65 0.84 -1.31
CA PRO A 34 -16.51 1.76 -1.18
C PRO A 34 -16.46 2.44 0.20
N GLU A 35 -17.61 2.66 0.84
CA GLU A 35 -17.66 3.18 2.20
C GLU A 35 -17.04 2.21 3.22
N THR A 36 -17.12 0.90 2.99
CA THR A 36 -16.42 -0.10 3.82
C THR A 36 -14.91 0.07 3.72
N ILE A 37 -14.37 0.30 2.50
CA ILE A 37 -12.95 0.57 2.29
C ILE A 37 -12.54 1.89 2.95
N ARG A 38 -13.38 2.93 2.88
CA ARG A 38 -13.15 4.20 3.61
C ARG A 38 -13.12 4.01 5.13
N ASN A 39 -13.93 3.10 5.67
CA ASN A 39 -13.91 2.79 7.09
C ASN A 39 -12.66 1.98 7.46
N TRP A 40 -12.19 1.11 6.57
CA TRP A 40 -10.93 0.39 6.73
C TRP A 40 -9.72 1.33 6.75
N SER A 41 -9.72 2.35 5.89
CA SER A 41 -8.65 3.34 5.82
C SER A 41 -8.50 4.23 7.06
N ARG A 42 -9.45 4.14 8.01
CA ARG A 42 -9.42 4.86 9.29
C ARG A 42 -8.87 4.03 10.44
N ARG A 43 -8.59 2.75 10.22
CA ARG A 43 -8.05 1.86 11.26
C ARG A 43 -6.57 2.14 11.49
N GLU A 44 -6.09 1.84 12.69
CA GLU A 44 -4.68 1.99 13.06
C GLU A 44 -3.80 1.07 12.20
N GLU A 45 -4.23 -0.16 11.95
CA GLU A 45 -3.50 -1.12 11.12
C GLU A 45 -3.27 -0.60 9.68
N TRP A 46 -4.22 0.16 9.14
CA TRP A 46 -4.05 0.77 7.81
C TRP A 46 -2.95 1.84 7.81
N GLN A 47 -2.83 2.63 8.88
CA GLN A 47 -1.79 3.63 9.02
C GLN A 47 -0.42 2.95 9.09
N THR A 48 -0.28 1.92 9.93
CA THR A 48 0.94 1.12 10.03
C THR A 48 1.35 0.55 8.67
N PHE A 49 0.41 -0.07 7.93
CA PHE A 49 0.71 -0.60 6.60
C PHE A 49 1.11 0.48 5.60
N THR A 50 0.50 1.67 5.68
CA THR A 50 0.85 2.81 4.81
C THR A 50 2.28 3.31 5.10
N GLU A 51 2.68 3.35 6.36
CA GLU A 51 4.04 3.70 6.77
C GLU A 51 5.05 2.68 6.25
N GLU A 52 4.80 1.38 6.45
CA GLU A 52 5.67 0.30 5.94
C GLU A 52 5.84 0.36 4.42
N LEU A 53 4.75 0.59 3.68
CA LEU A 53 4.78 0.74 2.22
C LEU A 53 5.58 1.98 1.80
N THR A 54 5.45 3.08 2.54
CA THR A 54 6.19 4.32 2.28
C THR A 54 7.69 4.14 2.53
N GLU A 55 8.06 3.49 3.63
CA GLU A 55 9.47 3.19 3.93
C GLU A 55 10.08 2.24 2.89
N ALA A 56 9.35 1.22 2.48
CA ALA A 56 9.79 0.31 1.42
C ALA A 56 9.96 1.02 0.08
N ALA A 57 9.04 1.93 -0.27
CA ALA A 57 9.16 2.75 -1.47
C ALA A 57 10.40 3.65 -1.42
N LYS A 58 10.61 4.37 -0.32
CA LYS A 58 11.81 5.23 -0.12
C LYS A 58 13.11 4.44 -0.21
N LYS A 59 13.19 3.26 0.41
CA LYS A 59 14.37 2.38 0.34
C LYS A 59 14.65 1.95 -1.10
N ARG A 60 13.61 1.68 -1.90
CA ARG A 60 13.75 1.31 -3.31
C ARG A 60 14.24 2.48 -4.17
N GLU A 61 13.73 3.69 -3.92
CA GLU A 61 14.21 4.90 -4.61
C GLU A 61 15.69 5.16 -4.29
N LEU A 62 16.09 5.06 -3.02
CA LEU A 62 17.48 5.20 -2.59
C LEU A 62 18.40 4.12 -3.21
N ALA A 63 17.92 2.88 -3.31
CA ALA A 63 18.67 1.80 -3.96
C ALA A 63 18.85 2.05 -5.46
N THR A 64 17.84 2.64 -6.12
CA THR A 64 17.90 2.97 -7.56
C THR A 64 18.90 4.11 -7.79
N PHE A 65 18.85 5.17 -6.98
CA PHE A 65 19.77 6.30 -7.06
C PHE A 65 21.23 5.91 -6.78
N SER A 66 21.46 4.97 -5.84
CA SER A 66 22.81 4.50 -5.51
C SER A 66 23.46 3.66 -6.61
N MET A 67 22.67 2.99 -7.47
CA MET A 67 23.20 2.21 -8.60
C MET A 67 23.63 3.12 -9.75
N GLU A 68 22.88 4.20 -10.03
CA GLU A 68 23.23 5.15 -11.10
C GLU A 68 24.50 5.96 -10.79
N ALA A 69 24.74 6.27 -9.51
CA ALA A 69 25.92 7.03 -9.07
C ALA A 69 27.26 6.29 -9.31
N GLN A 70 27.25 4.96 -9.44
CA GLN A 70 28.47 4.16 -9.66
C GLN A 70 28.84 4.01 -11.15
N GLN A 71 27.98 4.41 -12.09
CA GLN A 71 28.25 4.26 -13.53
C GLN A 71 28.94 5.47 -14.17
N HIS A 72 29.04 6.61 -13.48
CA HIS A 72 29.61 7.86 -14.03
C HIS A 72 31.04 8.19 -13.61
N SER A 73 31.73 7.34 -12.84
CA SER A 73 33.12 7.57 -12.40
C SER A 73 34.17 6.75 -13.15
N GLY A 74 33.86 6.29 -14.36
CA GLY A 74 34.75 5.46 -15.18
C GLY A 74 34.83 5.92 -16.63
N THR A 75 35.36 7.12 -16.87
CA THR A 75 35.95 7.55 -18.15
C THR A 75 37.11 8.48 -17.90
#